data_AF-A0A0Q4E548-F1
#
_entry.id   AF-A0A0Q4E548-F1
#
_cell.length_a   1.000
_cell.length_b   1.000
_cell.length_c   1.000
_cell.angle_alpha   90.00
_cell.angle_beta   90.00
_cell.angle_gamma   90.00
#
_symmetry.space_group_name_H-M   'P 1'
#
loop_
_entity.id
_entity.type
_entity.pdbx_description
1 polymer ?
#
loop_
_entity_poly.entity_id
_entity_poly.type
_entity_poly.pdbx_seq_one_letter_code
_entity_poly.pdbx_strand_id
1 'polypeptide(L)'
;MHPTLEVHNQEQANLETAKAAFFASGGTAQFIRPGVGKDSPGISHEPKRPYGYARIAPKSKRGRVINTDHEVMICAQLVECRKAGMTRYKASKHVGISETLCRRLIADHSLDFPKAG
;
A
#
# COMPACT_ATOMS: atom_id res chain seq x y z
N MET A 1 29.01 48.88 -6.74
CA MET A 1 29.05 47.43 -6.47
C MET A 1 28.43 47.17 -5.09
N HIS A 2 27.76 46.04 -4.90
CA HIS A 2 27.13 45.73 -3.60
C HIS A 2 28.23 45.23 -2.64
N PRO A 3 28.40 45.84 -1.45
CA PRO A 3 29.53 45.54 -0.54
C PRO A 3 29.56 44.08 -0.06
N THR A 4 28.41 43.42 -0.05
CA THR A 4 28.27 42.00 0.31
C THR A 4 28.93 41.04 -0.69
N LEU A 5 29.00 41.43 -1.97
CA LEU A 5 29.62 40.59 -3.01
C LEU A 5 31.15 40.63 -2.94
N GLU A 6 31.71 41.79 -2.57
CA GLU A 6 33.16 41.95 -2.44
C GLU A 6 33.70 41.12 -1.26
N VAL A 7 32.99 41.12 -0.13
CA VAL A 7 33.34 40.28 1.04
C VAL A 7 33.30 38.80 0.67
N HIS A 8 32.23 38.35 0.03
CA HIS A 8 32.11 36.95 -0.43
C HIS A 8 33.25 36.56 -1.38
N ASN A 9 33.60 37.43 -2.33
CA ASN A 9 34.69 37.16 -3.27
C ASN A 9 36.05 37.08 -2.57
N GLN A 10 36.29 37.94 -1.59
CA GLN A 10 37.52 37.90 -0.79
C GLN A 10 37.60 36.62 0.05
N GLU A 11 36.50 36.19 0.65
CA GLU A 11 36.42 34.92 1.39
C GLU A 11 36.72 33.72 0.47
N GLN A 12 36.17 33.70 -0.75
CA GLN A 12 36.48 32.67 -1.74
C GLN A 12 37.96 32.66 -2.14
N ALA A 13 38.55 33.83 -2.39
CA ALA A 13 39.98 33.94 -2.72
C ALA A 13 40.88 33.44 -1.58
N ASN A 14 40.53 33.75 -0.33
CA ASN A 14 41.24 33.26 0.85
C ASN A 14 41.13 31.74 0.99
N LEU A 15 39.94 31.16 0.75
CA LEU A 15 39.72 29.71 0.77
C LEU A 15 40.55 28.99 -0.30
N GLU A 16 40.58 29.50 -1.53
CA GLU A 16 41.40 28.92 -2.60
C GLU A 16 42.90 28.97 -2.28
N THR A 17 43.37 30.09 -1.72
CA THR A 17 44.77 30.21 -1.27
C THR A 17 45.09 29.20 -0.16
N ALA A 18 44.21 29.04 0.82
CA ALA A 18 44.38 28.07 1.90
C ALA A 18 44.37 26.62 1.41
N LYS A 19 43.47 26.28 0.46
CA LYS A 19 43.44 24.97 -0.19
C LYS A 19 44.75 24.70 -0.91
N ALA A 20 45.24 25.65 -1.72
CA ALA A 20 46.49 25.51 -2.45
C ALA A 20 47.69 25.28 -1.52
N ALA A 21 47.78 26.04 -0.42
CA ALA A 21 48.83 25.85 0.59
C ALA A 21 48.79 24.46 1.25
N PHE A 22 47.59 23.97 1.59
CA PHE A 22 47.40 22.63 2.17
C PHE A 22 47.86 21.51 1.23
N PHE A 23 47.55 21.60 -0.06
CA PHE A 23 48.01 20.61 -1.04
C PHE A 23 49.52 20.73 -1.31
N ALA A 24 50.07 21.95 -1.32
CA ALA A 24 51.51 22.17 -1.47
C ALA A 24 52.33 21.61 -0.30
N SER A 25 51.78 21.62 0.92
CA SER A 25 52.42 20.97 2.09
C SER A 25 52.28 19.44 2.11
N GLY A 26 51.76 18.83 1.03
CA GLY A 26 51.57 17.38 0.92
C GLY A 26 50.27 16.85 1.52
N GLY A 27 49.31 17.72 1.85
CA GLY A 27 47.99 17.30 2.29
C GLY A 27 47.23 16.58 1.18
N THR A 28 46.48 15.53 1.53
CA THR A 28 45.67 14.75 0.56
C THR A 28 44.20 14.77 0.95
N ALA A 29 43.31 14.95 -0.03
CA ALA A 29 41.88 14.81 0.20
C ALA A 29 41.50 13.34 0.45
N GLN A 30 40.86 13.07 1.58
CA GLN A 30 40.34 11.74 1.90
C GLN A 30 38.86 11.65 1.55
N PHE A 31 38.47 10.58 0.86
CA PHE A 31 37.05 10.29 0.60
C PHE A 31 36.44 9.59 1.81
N ILE A 32 35.63 10.31 2.58
CA ILE A 32 34.84 9.74 3.68
C ILE A 32 33.59 9.09 3.09
N ARG A 33 33.45 7.77 3.26
CA ARG A 33 32.23 7.07 2.82
C ARG A 33 31.01 7.60 3.58
N PRO A 34 29.87 7.85 2.90
CA PRO A 34 28.63 8.23 3.56
C PRO A 34 28.19 7.19 4.62
N GLY A 35 27.68 7.66 5.76
CA GLY A 35 27.19 6.81 6.85
C GLY A 35 28.26 6.16 7.75
N VAL A 36 29.55 6.49 7.61
CA VAL A 36 30.64 5.92 8.44
C VAL A 36 31.31 6.99 9.30
N GLY A 37 31.06 6.96 10.61
CA GLY A 37 31.63 7.91 11.58
C GLY A 37 30.83 9.20 11.74
N LYS A 38 31.18 10.01 12.75
CA LYS A 38 30.44 11.25 13.10
C LYS A 38 30.53 12.33 12.03
N ASP A 39 31.64 12.38 11.32
CA ASP A 39 31.96 13.42 10.33
C ASP A 39 31.52 13.05 8.91
N SER A 40 30.78 11.96 8.77
CA SER A 40 30.30 11.49 7.48
C SER A 40 29.08 12.28 7.02
N PRO A 41 29.04 12.73 5.75
CA PRO A 41 27.81 13.26 5.19
C PRO A 41 26.71 12.21 5.30
N GLY A 42 25.56 12.60 5.85
CA GLY A 42 24.46 11.69 6.16
C GLY A 42 24.04 10.84 4.96
N ILE A 43 23.58 9.61 5.23
CA ILE A 43 23.03 8.70 4.22
C ILE A 43 21.91 9.43 3.49
N SER A 44 21.95 9.39 2.15
CA SER A 44 20.99 10.03 1.25
C SER A 44 19.55 9.99 1.79
N HIS A 45 18.87 11.14 1.77
CA HIS A 45 17.46 11.29 2.11
C HIS A 45 16.56 10.69 1.03
N GLU A 46 16.81 9.44 0.65
CA GLU A 46 15.81 8.70 -0.11
C GLU A 46 14.58 8.53 0.78
N PRO A 47 13.38 8.85 0.29
CA PRO A 47 12.17 8.70 1.09
C PRO A 47 12.06 7.23 1.52
N LYS A 48 12.05 7.00 2.84
CA LYS A 48 11.86 5.66 3.42
C LYS A 48 10.64 5.03 2.75
N ARG A 49 10.86 3.94 2.01
CA ARG A 49 9.76 3.13 1.50
C ARG A 49 8.91 2.69 2.70
N PRO A 50 7.59 2.92 2.70
CA PRO A 50 6.76 2.61 3.86
C PRO A 50 6.86 1.10 4.14
N TYR A 51 7.32 0.76 5.33
CA TYR A 51 7.35 -0.63 5.79
C TYR A 51 5.91 -1.09 6.06
N GLY A 52 5.57 -2.30 5.60
CA GLY A 52 4.31 -2.95 5.93
C GLY A 52 3.77 -3.85 4.82
N TYR A 53 3.04 -4.89 5.25
CA TYR A 53 2.31 -5.88 4.44
C TYR A 53 1.22 -5.29 3.52
N ALA A 54 1.21 -3.97 3.29
CA ALA A 54 0.22 -3.27 2.47
C ALA A 54 0.25 -3.68 0.98
N ARG A 55 1.25 -4.47 0.55
CA ARG A 55 1.39 -4.95 -0.84
C ARG A 55 1.06 -6.43 -1.07
N ILE A 56 0.45 -7.14 -0.13
CA ILE A 56 0.20 -8.59 -0.36
C ILE A 56 -1.09 -8.88 -1.13
N ALA A 57 -2.09 -7.99 -1.12
CA ALA A 57 -3.29 -8.21 -1.92
C ALA A 57 -3.85 -6.90 -2.49
N PRO A 58 -4.17 -6.82 -3.79
CA PRO A 58 -4.96 -5.72 -4.32
C PRO A 58 -6.31 -5.73 -3.61
N LYS A 59 -6.54 -4.75 -2.71
CA LYS A 59 -7.86 -4.58 -2.10
C LYS A 59 -8.81 -4.03 -3.15
N SER A 60 -9.68 -4.88 -3.67
CA SER A 60 -10.84 -4.41 -4.43
C SER A 60 -11.70 -3.55 -3.49
N LYS A 61 -12.20 -2.40 -3.96
CA LYS A 61 -13.17 -1.59 -3.19
C LYS A 61 -14.49 -2.35 -2.96
N ARG A 62 -14.73 -3.44 -3.70
CA ARG A 62 -15.99 -4.20 -3.77
C ARG A 62 -15.83 -5.63 -3.24
N GLY A 63 -15.24 -5.81 -2.06
CA GLY A 63 -15.21 -7.12 -1.38
C GLY A 63 -14.76 -8.32 -2.26
N ARG A 64 -15.25 -9.52 -1.93
CA ARG A 64 -15.04 -10.74 -2.74
C ARG A 64 -15.93 -10.66 -3.99
N VAL A 65 -15.32 -10.70 -5.18
CA VAL A 65 -16.06 -10.83 -6.45
C VAL A 65 -16.56 -12.27 -6.55
N ILE A 66 -17.87 -12.45 -6.73
CA ILE A 66 -18.47 -13.75 -6.98
C ILE A 66 -18.63 -13.87 -8.49
N ASN A 67 -18.03 -14.91 -9.08
CA ASN A 67 -18.18 -15.18 -10.51
C ASN A 67 -19.61 -15.61 -10.83
N THR A 68 -20.11 -15.28 -12.02
CA THR A 68 -21.47 -15.62 -12.47
C THR A 68 -21.77 -17.12 -12.36
N ASP A 69 -20.82 -17.99 -12.72
CA ASP A 69 -21.00 -19.45 -12.61
C ASP A 69 -21.24 -19.90 -11.16
N HIS A 70 -20.53 -19.28 -10.21
CA HIS A 70 -20.68 -19.58 -8.80
C HIS A 70 -22.03 -19.08 -8.24
N GLU A 71 -22.55 -17.96 -8.76
CA GLU A 71 -23.90 -17.49 -8.43
C GLU A 71 -24.97 -18.48 -8.90
N VAL A 72 -24.86 -18.99 -10.13
CA VAL A 72 -25.78 -20.00 -10.68
C VAL A 72 -25.77 -21.28 -9.84
N MET A 73 -24.59 -21.76 -9.43
CA MET A 73 -24.47 -22.93 -8.55
C MET A 73 -25.16 -22.71 -7.20
N ILE A 74 -24.96 -21.54 -6.58
CA ILE A 74 -25.62 -21.20 -5.31
C ILE A 74 -27.13 -21.15 -5.48
N CYS A 75 -27.62 -20.55 -6.57
CA CYS A 75 -29.05 -20.49 -6.87
C CYS A 75 -29.66 -21.88 -7.03
N ALA A 76 -29.00 -22.80 -7.73
CA ALA A 76 -29.45 -24.18 -7.85
C ALA A 76 -29.57 -24.86 -6.49
N GLN A 77 -28.58 -24.69 -5.60
CA GLN A 77 -28.64 -25.23 -4.24
C GLN A 77 -29.77 -24.61 -3.40
N LEU A 78 -30.00 -23.30 -3.53
CA LEU A 78 -31.10 -22.60 -2.86
C LEU A 78 -32.47 -23.12 -3.32
N VAL A 79 -32.62 -23.45 -4.61
CA VAL A 79 -33.84 -24.07 -5.14
C VAL A 79 -34.09 -25.44 -4.51
N GLU A 80 -33.06 -26.27 -4.35
CA GLU A 80 -33.20 -27.57 -3.67
C GLU A 80 -33.54 -27.41 -2.19
N CYS A 81 -32.90 -26.48 -1.48
CA CYS A 81 -33.26 -26.17 -0.09
C CYS A 81 -34.71 -25.66 0.04
N ARG A 82 -35.20 -24.88 -0.94
CA ARG A 82 -36.60 -24.44 -1.00
C ARG A 82 -37.54 -25.63 -1.18
N LYS A 83 -37.25 -26.56 -2.09
CA LYS A 83 -38.05 -27.77 -2.30
C LYS A 83 -38.11 -28.63 -1.04
N ALA A 84 -37.03 -28.68 -0.26
CA ALA A 84 -36.99 -29.34 1.04
C ALA A 84 -37.77 -28.60 2.15
N GLY A 85 -38.46 -27.49 1.83
CA GLY A 85 -39.26 -26.73 2.79
C GLY A 85 -38.44 -25.94 3.80
N MET A 86 -37.15 -25.71 3.55
CA MET A 86 -36.29 -24.97 4.47
C MET A 86 -36.65 -23.48 4.47
N THR A 87 -36.57 -22.86 5.66
CA THR A 87 -36.65 -21.40 5.76
C THR A 87 -35.39 -20.77 5.16
N ARG A 88 -35.49 -19.51 4.70
CA ARG A 88 -34.36 -18.74 4.15
C ARG A 88 -33.11 -18.78 5.03
N TYR A 89 -33.28 -18.63 6.35
CA TYR A 89 -32.16 -18.66 7.30
C TYR A 89 -31.48 -20.03 7.30
N LYS A 90 -32.25 -21.12 7.40
CA LYS A 90 -31.72 -22.49 7.34
C LYS A 90 -31.04 -22.78 6.01
N ALA A 91 -31.63 -22.36 4.89
CA ALA A 91 -31.04 -22.50 3.56
C ALA A 91 -29.68 -21.77 3.45
N SER A 92 -29.57 -20.54 3.97
CA SER A 92 -28.30 -19.79 3.93
C SER A 92 -27.18 -20.50 4.70
N LYS A 93 -27.50 -21.12 5.84
CA LYS A 93 -26.54 -21.89 6.65
C LYS A 93 -26.18 -23.21 6.01
N HIS A 94 -27.16 -23.88 5.41
CA HIS A 94 -26.94 -25.14 4.69
C HIS A 94 -26.02 -24.97 3.48
N VAL A 95 -26.19 -23.88 2.74
CA VAL A 95 -25.39 -23.55 1.55
C VAL A 95 -24.05 -22.89 1.92
N GLY A 96 -23.89 -22.42 3.17
CA GLY A 96 -22.65 -21.81 3.65
C GLY A 96 -22.41 -20.38 3.15
N ILE A 97 -23.49 -19.65 2.83
CA ILE A 97 -23.42 -18.27 2.33
C ILE A 97 -23.87 -17.25 3.38
N SER A 98 -23.48 -15.98 3.20
CA SER A 98 -23.97 -14.90 4.05
C SER A 98 -25.45 -14.64 3.80
N GLU A 99 -26.17 -14.19 4.83
CA GLU A 99 -27.61 -13.88 4.71
C GLU A 99 -27.86 -12.71 3.75
N THR A 100 -26.93 -11.73 3.69
CA THR A 100 -27.00 -10.61 2.74
C THR A 100 -26.89 -11.11 1.30
N LEU A 101 -25.98 -12.05 1.03
CA LEU A 101 -25.87 -12.66 -0.31
C LEU A 101 -27.13 -13.46 -0.67
N CYS A 102 -27.64 -14.25 0.27
CA CYS A 102 -28.88 -15.01 0.08
C CYS A 102 -30.07 -14.10 -0.26
N ARG A 103 -30.27 -12.99 0.49
CA ARG A 103 -31.31 -12.00 0.21
C ARG A 103 -31.17 -11.36 -1.17
N ARG A 104 -29.94 -11.02 -1.57
CA ARG A 104 -29.66 -10.46 -2.90
C ARG A 104 -30.04 -11.45 -4.01
N LEU A 105 -29.55 -12.69 -3.94
CA LEU A 105 -29.85 -13.73 -4.94
C LEU A 105 -31.36 -14.06 -5.00
N ILE A 106 -32.04 -14.03 -3.86
CA ILE A 106 -33.50 -14.20 -3.81
C ILE A 106 -34.21 -13.08 -4.58
N ALA A 107 -33.79 -11.82 -4.39
CA ALA A 107 -34.37 -10.68 -5.09
C ALA A 107 -34.06 -10.73 -6.60
N ASP A 108 -32.81 -11.01 -6.96
CA ASP A 108 -32.34 -11.04 -8.35
C ASP A 108 -33.01 -12.17 -9.16
N HIS A 109 -33.24 -13.33 -8.53
CA HIS A 109 -33.80 -14.51 -9.18
C HIS A 109 -35.26 -14.82 -8.79
N SER A 110 -35.94 -13.91 -8.08
CA SER A 110 -37.33 -14.04 -7.63
C SER A 110 -37.64 -15.38 -6.92
N LEU A 111 -36.74 -15.82 -6.04
CA LEU A 111 -36.88 -17.07 -5.28
C LEU A 111 -37.64 -16.85 -3.97
N ASP A 112 -38.94 -17.14 -3.94
CA ASP A 112 -39.71 -16.99 -2.70
C ASP A 112 -39.49 -18.17 -1.74
N PHE A 113 -39.18 -17.86 -0.49
CA PHE A 113 -38.95 -18.82 0.59
C PHE A 113 -40.07 -18.70 1.63
N PRO A 114 -40.51 -19.80 2.25
CA PRO A 114 -41.53 -19.74 3.29
C PRO A 114 -41.08 -18.80 4.41
N LYS A 115 -41.98 -17.88 4.79
CA LYS A 115 -41.77 -16.98 5.93
C LYS A 115 -41.64 -17.88 7.17
N ALA A 116 -40.62 -17.63 7.99
CA ALA A 116 -40.45 -18.39 9.23
C ALA A 116 -41.73 -18.21 10.05
N GLY A 117 -42.42 -19.34 10.28
CA GLY A 117 -43.48 -19.44 11.28
C GLY A 117 -42.88 -19.51 12.68
#